data_AF-A0A7V3U318-F1
#
_entry.id   AF-A0A7V3U318-F1
#
_cell.length_a   1.000
_cell.length_b   1.000
_cell.length_c   1.000
_cell.angle_alpha   90.00
_cell.angle_beta   90.00
_cell.angle_gamma   90.00
#
_symmetry.space_group_name_H-M   'P 1'
#
loop_
_entity.id
_entity.type
_entity.pdbx_description
1 polymer ?
#
loop_
_entity_poly.entity_id
_entity_poly.type
_entity_poly.pdbx_seq_one_letter_code
_entity_poly.pdbx_strand_id
1 'polypeptide(L)'
;MTNLSKVVSGIIAATVGLTLSATSVLAVEATAKSAVNVRSGPGVSYGKVDALYGGEAVEITECRGNWCHIQHPGPDGWVSGRYLIAVEGGSEASGSTGRSSSDDAAAAAIIGAIIGGVIAGRSSEPAPTPAEPELPYGPDTCKPGYVWRDAIPGDHVCVRPARRSKAAHENSIAGSRVDPAGAYGPNTCKPGYVWREAYSGDVVCVTGARREQVRLENRDGPSHRVVTP
;
A
#
# COMPACT_ATOMS: atom_id res chain seq x y z
N MET A 1 -46.18 -40.21 -36.93
CA MET A 1 -46.49 -39.25 -38.00
C MET A 1 -45.18 -38.63 -38.46
N THR A 2 -44.75 -38.90 -39.68
CA THR A 2 -43.51 -38.36 -40.26
C THR A 2 -43.85 -37.57 -41.51
N ASN A 3 -43.30 -36.37 -41.62
CA ASN A 3 -43.23 -35.61 -42.87
C ASN A 3 -41.94 -34.80 -42.91
N LEU A 4 -41.46 -34.54 -44.11
CA LEU A 4 -40.10 -34.09 -44.43
C LEU A 4 -40.19 -32.98 -45.48
N SER A 5 -39.07 -32.25 -45.72
CA SER A 5 -38.91 -31.30 -46.83
C SER A 5 -39.71 -29.98 -46.65
N LYS A 6 -39.24 -28.77 -46.98
CA LYS A 6 -38.01 -28.22 -47.59
C LYS A 6 -37.59 -26.97 -46.75
N VAL A 7 -36.52 -26.19 -46.94
CA VAL A 7 -35.89 -25.61 -48.17
C VAL A 7 -34.42 -25.28 -47.86
N VAL A 8 -33.55 -25.36 -48.88
CA VAL A 8 -32.21 -24.76 -48.85
C VAL A 8 -32.27 -23.40 -49.55
N SER A 9 -31.79 -22.35 -48.88
CA SER A 9 -31.44 -21.05 -49.49
C SER A 9 -30.45 -20.35 -48.57
N GLY A 10 -29.23 -20.11 -49.05
CA GLY A 10 -28.25 -19.28 -48.38
C GLY A 10 -28.13 -17.92 -49.07
N ILE A 11 -27.70 -16.90 -48.33
CA ILE A 11 -27.16 -15.64 -48.85
C ILE A 11 -25.94 -15.29 -47.99
N ILE A 12 -24.89 -14.78 -48.63
CA ILE A 12 -23.65 -14.36 -47.95
C ILE A 12 -23.87 -12.98 -47.34
N ALA A 13 -23.70 -12.87 -46.03
CA ALA A 13 -23.63 -11.60 -45.31
C ALA A 13 -22.23 -11.46 -44.68
N ALA A 14 -21.31 -10.83 -45.41
CA ALA A 14 -19.99 -10.51 -44.88
C ALA A 14 -20.10 -9.35 -43.88
N THR A 15 -20.30 -9.68 -42.59
CA THR A 15 -20.24 -8.68 -41.52
C THR A 15 -18.83 -8.11 -41.44
N VAL A 16 -18.70 -6.81 -41.71
CA VAL A 16 -17.44 -6.06 -41.64
C VAL A 16 -16.76 -6.34 -40.30
N GLY A 17 -15.52 -6.82 -40.34
CA GLY A 17 -14.72 -7.04 -39.14
C GLY A 17 -14.41 -5.71 -38.47
N LEU A 18 -15.18 -5.35 -37.45
CA LEU A 18 -14.88 -4.22 -36.59
C LEU A 18 -13.64 -4.57 -35.76
N THR A 19 -12.46 -4.25 -36.28
CA THR A 19 -11.21 -4.35 -35.54
C THR A 19 -11.22 -3.30 -34.45
N LEU A 20 -11.58 -3.71 -33.22
CA LEU A 20 -11.31 -2.90 -32.03
C LEU A 20 -9.79 -2.86 -31.85
N SER A 21 -9.15 -1.85 -32.46
CA SER A 21 -7.80 -1.45 -32.14
C SER A 21 -7.79 -0.94 -30.70
N ALA A 22 -7.58 -1.86 -29.76
CA ALA A 22 -7.42 -1.54 -28.35
C ALA A 22 -6.13 -0.74 -28.18
N THR A 23 -6.26 0.59 -28.23
CA THR A 23 -5.17 1.50 -27.87
C THR A 23 -4.87 1.30 -26.39
N SER A 24 -3.84 0.51 -26.10
CA SER A 24 -3.34 0.31 -24.75
C SER A 24 -3.00 1.67 -24.15
N VAL A 25 -3.76 2.08 -23.13
CA VAL A 25 -3.31 3.15 -22.23
C VAL A 25 -2.00 2.67 -21.67
N LEU A 26 -0.91 3.38 -21.97
CA LEU A 26 0.40 3.08 -21.41
C LEU A 26 0.39 3.52 -19.96
N ALA A 27 -0.12 2.64 -19.11
CA ALA A 27 -0.03 2.80 -17.68
C ALA A 27 1.43 2.59 -17.24
N VAL A 28 1.91 3.45 -16.35
CA VAL A 28 3.34 3.52 -15.99
C VAL A 28 3.50 3.13 -14.52
N GLU A 29 4.27 2.08 -14.25
CA GLU A 29 4.63 1.72 -12.88
C GLU A 29 5.42 2.86 -12.21
N ALA A 30 5.11 3.13 -10.95
CA ALA A 30 5.76 4.17 -10.18
C ALA A 30 5.83 3.81 -8.70
N THR A 31 6.81 4.36 -7.99
CA THR A 31 6.99 4.15 -6.55
C THR A 31 6.81 5.47 -5.80
N ALA A 32 6.06 5.45 -4.69
CA ALA A 32 5.94 6.60 -3.80
C ALA A 32 7.27 6.85 -3.05
N LYS A 33 7.74 8.11 -3.02
CA LYS A 33 8.98 8.52 -2.33
C LYS A 33 8.83 8.66 -0.82
N SER A 34 7.62 8.94 -0.35
CA SER A 34 7.30 9.23 1.04
C SER A 34 5.80 9.00 1.27
N ALA A 35 5.35 9.13 2.51
CA ALA A 35 3.93 9.31 2.79
C ALA A 35 3.34 10.46 1.94
N VAL A 36 2.21 10.21 1.27
CA VAL A 36 1.45 11.19 0.47
C VAL A 36 -0.03 10.82 0.47
N ASN A 37 -0.93 11.81 0.42
CA ASN A 37 -2.37 11.53 0.38
C ASN A 37 -2.87 11.28 -1.05
N VAL A 38 -3.58 10.17 -1.26
CA VAL A 38 -4.42 9.89 -2.44
C VAL A 38 -5.74 10.67 -2.27
N ARG A 39 -6.19 11.37 -3.31
CA ARG A 39 -7.35 12.28 -3.26
C ARG A 39 -8.39 11.98 -4.32
N SER A 40 -9.64 12.38 -4.06
CA SER A 40 -10.74 12.21 -5.02
C SER A 40 -10.67 13.06 -6.30
N GLY A 41 -9.64 13.91 -6.44
CA GLY A 41 -9.44 14.74 -7.63
C GLY A 41 -8.06 15.43 -7.65
N PRO A 42 -7.66 16.01 -8.80
CA PRO A 42 -6.33 16.59 -9.03
C PRO A 42 -6.14 17.94 -8.33
N GLY A 43 -6.00 17.94 -7.00
CA GLY A 43 -5.79 19.15 -6.21
C GLY A 43 -5.80 18.94 -4.70
N VAL A 44 -5.17 19.84 -3.95
CA VAL A 44 -5.16 19.78 -2.46
C VAL A 44 -6.53 20.07 -1.82
N SER A 45 -7.45 20.64 -2.59
CA SER A 45 -8.85 20.91 -2.20
C SER A 45 -9.75 19.67 -2.22
N TYR A 46 -9.37 18.61 -2.94
CA TYR A 46 -10.13 17.36 -2.98
C TYR A 46 -9.89 16.53 -1.72
N GLY A 47 -10.93 15.84 -1.23
CA GLY A 47 -10.85 15.02 -0.03
C GLY A 47 -9.81 13.89 -0.14
N LYS A 48 -9.17 13.54 0.98
CA LYS A 48 -8.36 12.33 1.09
C LYS A 48 -9.27 11.10 0.94
N VAL A 49 -8.89 10.17 0.08
CA VAL A 49 -9.53 8.85 -0.04
C VAL A 49 -8.63 7.73 0.50
N ASP A 50 -7.31 7.89 0.40
CA ASP A 50 -6.31 7.00 0.99
C ASP A 50 -4.95 7.72 1.16
N ALA A 51 -3.91 7.03 1.58
CA ALA A 51 -2.51 7.42 1.44
C ALA A 51 -1.73 6.49 0.50
N LEU A 52 -0.55 6.91 0.07
CA LEU A 52 0.55 6.01 -0.26
C LEU A 52 1.64 6.18 0.79
N TYR A 53 2.32 5.10 1.13
CA TYR A 53 3.52 5.08 1.96
C TYR A 53 4.77 4.97 1.08
N GLY A 54 5.88 5.55 1.52
CA GLY A 54 7.14 5.51 0.77
C GLY A 54 7.60 4.07 0.56
N GLY A 55 7.88 3.71 -0.69
CA GLY A 55 8.16 2.33 -1.13
C GLY A 55 6.95 1.58 -1.70
N GLU A 56 5.72 2.11 -1.57
CA GLU A 56 4.55 1.51 -2.24
C GLU A 56 4.60 1.74 -3.76
N ALA A 57 4.45 0.66 -4.51
CA ALA A 57 4.33 0.67 -5.97
C ALA A 57 2.88 0.88 -6.41
N VAL A 58 2.70 1.66 -7.47
CA VAL A 58 1.40 2.08 -8.03
C VAL A 58 1.47 2.14 -9.55
N GLU A 59 0.31 2.08 -10.20
CA GLU A 59 0.16 2.16 -11.65
C GLU A 59 -0.44 3.52 -12.04
N ILE A 60 0.37 4.40 -12.65
CA ILE A 60 -0.09 5.70 -13.17
C ILE A 60 -0.94 5.47 -14.42
N THR A 61 -2.20 5.92 -14.39
CA THR A 61 -3.18 5.71 -15.48
C THR A 61 -3.54 6.97 -16.25
N GLU A 62 -3.40 8.15 -15.65
CA GLU A 62 -3.56 9.46 -16.31
C GLU A 62 -2.78 10.54 -15.53
N CYS A 63 -2.34 11.63 -16.17
CA CYS A 63 -1.85 12.82 -15.45
C CYS A 63 -2.50 14.11 -16.00
N ARG A 64 -2.93 14.98 -15.08
CA ARG A 64 -3.51 16.30 -15.33
C ARG A 64 -2.66 17.36 -14.63
N GLY A 65 -1.72 17.95 -15.36
CA GLY A 65 -0.68 18.80 -14.78
C GLY A 65 0.18 18.02 -13.78
N ASN A 66 0.45 18.61 -12.61
CA ASN A 66 1.28 17.97 -11.56
C ASN A 66 0.51 16.98 -10.65
N TRP A 67 -0.58 16.39 -11.16
CA TRP A 67 -1.39 15.38 -10.48
C TRP A 67 -1.59 14.18 -11.40
N CYS A 68 -1.37 12.98 -10.89
CA CYS A 68 -1.56 11.74 -11.62
C CYS A 68 -2.59 10.86 -10.91
N HIS A 69 -3.49 10.27 -11.70
CA HIS A 69 -4.39 9.22 -11.25
C HIS A 69 -3.61 7.92 -11.17
N ILE A 70 -3.69 7.25 -10.02
CA ILE A 70 -2.98 6.00 -9.72
C ILE A 70 -3.97 4.89 -9.36
N GLN A 71 -3.67 3.69 -9.82
CA GLN A 71 -4.26 2.45 -9.31
C GLN A 71 -3.28 1.77 -8.35
N HIS A 72 -3.79 1.24 -7.24
CA HIS A 72 -2.94 0.63 -6.20
C HIS A 72 -3.75 -0.29 -5.25
N PRO A 73 -3.10 -0.97 -4.30
CA PRO A 73 -3.78 -1.80 -3.29
C PRO A 73 -4.65 -1.06 -2.24
N GLY A 74 -5.43 -0.07 -2.62
CA GLY A 74 -6.38 0.68 -1.77
C GLY A 74 -7.54 1.26 -2.60
N PRO A 75 -8.18 2.35 -2.17
CA PRO A 75 -8.95 3.23 -3.04
C PRO A 75 -8.05 3.99 -4.02
N ASP A 76 -8.28 3.81 -5.32
CA ASP A 76 -7.64 4.57 -6.39
C ASP A 76 -7.93 6.08 -6.28
N GLY A 77 -7.08 6.90 -6.90
CA GLY A 77 -7.31 8.34 -6.96
C GLY A 77 -6.09 9.14 -7.39
N TRP A 78 -6.08 10.43 -7.04
CA TRP A 78 -5.10 11.40 -7.51
C TRP A 78 -4.01 11.66 -6.48
N VAL A 79 -2.76 11.48 -6.90
CA VAL A 79 -1.53 11.79 -6.15
C VAL A 79 -0.75 12.87 -6.89
N SER A 80 -0.08 13.79 -6.19
CA SER A 80 0.75 14.77 -6.88
C SER A 80 2.05 14.13 -7.36
N GLY A 81 2.32 14.17 -8.67
CA GLY A 81 3.44 13.47 -9.31
C GLY A 81 4.82 13.79 -8.73
N ARG A 82 4.96 14.92 -8.02
CA ARG A 82 6.17 15.25 -7.25
C ARG A 82 6.57 14.20 -6.20
N TYR A 83 5.64 13.37 -5.75
CA TYR A 83 5.86 12.30 -4.77
C TYR A 83 6.09 10.92 -5.40
N LEU A 84 5.94 10.78 -6.72
CA LEU A 84 6.18 9.54 -7.44
C LEU A 84 7.59 9.55 -8.05
N ILE A 85 8.13 8.35 -8.28
CA ILE A 85 9.22 8.07 -9.23
C ILE A 85 8.63 7.10 -10.24
N ALA A 86 8.54 7.47 -11.50
CA ALA A 86 8.19 6.52 -12.55
C ALA A 86 9.33 5.50 -12.71
N VAL A 87 8.98 4.22 -12.77
CA VAL A 87 9.87 3.15 -13.20
C VAL A 87 9.81 3.14 -14.72
N GLU A 88 10.78 3.80 -15.37
CA GLU A 88 10.85 3.76 -16.83
C GLU A 88 11.10 2.32 -17.28
N GLY A 89 10.23 1.82 -18.18
CA GLY A 89 10.28 0.46 -18.73
C GLY A 89 11.47 0.26 -19.67
N GLY A 90 12.68 0.27 -19.11
CA GLY A 90 13.93 0.12 -19.84
C GLY A 90 14.10 -1.28 -20.42
N SER A 91 13.95 -1.40 -21.73
CA SER A 91 14.44 -2.57 -22.48
C SER A 91 15.97 -2.57 -22.49
N GLU A 92 16.59 -3.17 -21.47
CA GLU A 92 18.06 -3.24 -21.40
C GLU A 92 18.64 -4.10 -22.53
N ALA A 93 19.41 -3.44 -23.42
CA ALA A 93 20.22 -4.09 -24.43
C ALA A 93 21.55 -3.33 -24.63
N SER A 94 22.63 -3.90 -24.08
CA SER A 94 24.01 -3.36 -24.06
C SER A 94 24.24 -2.14 -23.16
N GLY A 95 25.32 -2.08 -22.36
CA GLY A 95 26.32 -3.14 -22.16
C GLY A 95 27.50 -2.73 -21.26
N SER A 96 28.51 -3.62 -21.24
CA SER A 96 29.84 -3.48 -20.63
C SER A 96 30.47 -2.07 -20.88
N THR A 97 31.26 -1.46 -19.99
CA THR A 97 32.33 -2.04 -19.15
C THR A 97 32.73 -1.09 -18.00
N GLY A 98 33.19 -1.61 -16.86
CA GLY A 98 33.84 -0.80 -15.82
C GLY A 98 34.36 -1.65 -14.65
N ARG A 99 35.67 -1.86 -14.55
CA ARG A 99 36.32 -2.75 -13.56
C ARG A 99 37.63 -2.12 -13.06
N SER A 100 38.05 -2.50 -11.85
CA SER A 100 39.33 -2.12 -11.21
C SER A 100 39.46 -0.63 -10.83
N SER A 101 40.28 -0.24 -9.85
CA SER A 101 41.14 -0.99 -8.91
C SER A 101 41.25 -0.16 -7.61
N SER A 102 41.20 -0.76 -6.41
CA SER A 102 42.33 -1.18 -5.53
C SER A 102 43.14 -0.03 -4.91
N ASP A 103 44.02 -0.38 -3.95
CA ASP A 103 45.00 0.50 -3.29
C ASP A 103 44.37 1.40 -2.18
N ASP A 104 44.89 1.51 -0.95
CA ASP A 104 46.02 0.80 -0.31
C ASP A 104 45.87 0.71 1.24
N ALA A 105 46.84 0.11 1.95
CA ALA A 105 46.75 -0.32 3.36
C ALA A 105 47.71 0.39 4.37
N ALA A 106 47.91 -0.22 5.56
CA ALA A 106 48.68 0.20 6.76
C ALA A 106 47.97 1.19 7.74
N ALA A 107 47.97 1.07 9.09
CA ALA A 107 48.89 0.55 10.14
C ALA A 107 49.95 1.58 10.64
N ALA A 108 50.33 1.70 11.93
CA ALA A 108 49.78 1.21 13.22
C ALA A 108 50.49 1.89 14.45
N ALA A 109 49.96 1.65 15.68
CA ALA A 109 50.66 1.49 16.97
C ALA A 109 51.34 2.67 17.77
N ILE A 110 50.80 2.92 18.99
CA ILE A 110 51.43 3.20 20.34
C ILE A 110 52.56 4.29 20.44
N ILE A 111 52.40 5.39 21.21
CA ILE A 111 52.80 5.70 22.63
C ILE A 111 52.37 7.17 22.92
N GLY A 112 52.09 7.72 24.12
CA GLY A 112 52.02 7.24 25.52
C GLY A 112 52.10 8.42 26.57
N ALA A 113 52.43 8.11 27.85
CA ALA A 113 52.90 9.00 28.94
C ALA A 113 52.01 10.14 29.55
N ILE A 114 51.20 9.77 30.55
CA ILE A 114 50.93 10.41 31.87
C ILE A 114 51.34 11.89 32.10
N ILE A 115 50.34 12.73 32.46
CA ILE A 115 50.44 13.78 33.49
C ILE A 115 49.16 13.71 34.36
N GLY A 116 49.29 13.84 35.69
CA GLY A 116 48.15 13.78 36.62
C GLY A 116 47.53 15.15 36.94
N GLY A 117 46.20 15.22 37.11
CA GLY A 117 45.50 16.45 37.45
C GLY A 117 44.10 16.23 38.03
N VAL A 118 43.92 16.66 39.28
CA VAL A 118 42.66 17.00 40.00
C VAL A 118 41.41 16.19 39.66
N ILE A 119 41.01 15.30 40.57
CA ILE A 119 39.66 14.71 40.64
C ILE A 119 38.61 15.75 41.07
N ALA A 120 38.24 16.63 40.15
CA ALA A 120 36.97 17.34 40.22
C ALA A 120 35.84 16.32 40.00
N GLY A 121 34.82 16.35 40.87
CA GLY A 121 33.66 15.48 40.80
C GLY A 121 32.76 15.84 39.62
N ARG A 122 33.16 15.46 38.40
CA ARG A 122 32.28 15.52 37.23
C ARG A 122 31.10 14.57 37.45
N SER A 123 29.89 15.12 37.46
CA SER A 123 28.67 14.34 37.36
C SER A 123 28.80 13.41 36.16
N SER A 124 28.81 12.09 36.40
CA SER A 124 28.76 11.10 35.33
C SER A 124 27.32 11.01 34.82
N GLU A 125 26.88 12.08 34.16
CA GLU A 125 25.67 12.08 33.35
C GLU A 125 25.81 10.92 32.35
N PRO A 126 24.86 9.97 32.32
CA PRO A 126 25.00 8.81 31.45
C PRO A 126 25.08 9.31 30.01
N ALA A 127 26.09 8.84 29.28
CA ALA A 127 26.23 9.17 27.86
C ALA A 127 24.90 8.85 27.15
N PRO A 128 24.38 9.75 26.29
CA PRO A 128 23.09 9.54 25.65
C PRO A 128 23.13 8.20 24.91
N THR A 129 22.16 7.34 25.23
CA THR A 129 21.96 6.07 24.53
C THR A 129 21.97 6.34 23.03
N PRO A 130 22.70 5.56 22.20
CA PRO A 130 22.66 5.72 20.75
C PRO A 130 21.21 5.79 20.29
N ALA A 131 20.85 6.86 19.59
CA ALA A 131 19.49 7.07 19.15
C ALA A 131 19.07 5.88 18.28
N GLU A 132 18.01 5.20 18.70
CA GLU A 132 17.39 4.09 17.97
C GLU A 132 17.09 4.58 16.54
N PRO A 133 17.47 3.84 15.48
CA PRO A 133 17.41 4.35 14.11
C PRO A 133 15.96 4.68 13.73
N GLU A 134 15.68 5.98 13.58
CA GLU A 134 14.32 6.51 13.41
C GLU A 134 13.63 5.86 12.19
N LEU A 135 12.68 4.97 12.47
CA LEU A 135 11.91 4.29 11.42
C LEU A 135 11.00 5.31 10.70
N PRO A 136 10.85 5.25 9.36
CA PRO A 136 10.14 6.28 8.59
C PRO A 136 8.71 6.60 9.02
N TYR A 137 8.02 5.65 9.68
CA TYR A 137 6.67 5.81 10.23
C TYR A 137 6.60 5.44 11.72
N GLY A 138 7.72 5.60 12.44
CA GLY A 138 7.85 5.26 13.86
C GLY A 138 7.73 3.75 14.16
N PRO A 139 7.41 3.35 15.41
CA PRO A 139 7.40 1.94 15.84
C PRO A 139 6.31 1.08 15.17
N ASP A 140 5.39 1.71 14.44
CA ASP A 140 4.35 1.03 13.69
C ASP A 140 4.75 0.73 12.22
N THR A 141 5.97 1.09 11.80
CA THR A 141 6.50 0.88 10.45
C THR A 141 6.44 -0.60 10.04
N CYS A 142 5.77 -0.91 8.93
CA CYS A 142 5.67 -2.28 8.43
C CYS A 142 6.97 -2.77 7.76
N LYS A 143 7.21 -4.09 7.84
CA LYS A 143 8.23 -4.78 7.03
C LYS A 143 7.90 -4.69 5.53
N PRO A 144 8.91 -4.74 4.64
CA PRO A 144 8.68 -4.82 3.19
C PRO A 144 7.67 -5.91 2.81
N GLY A 145 6.75 -5.59 1.91
CA GLY A 145 5.63 -6.46 1.52
C GLY A 145 4.41 -6.41 2.45
N TYR A 146 4.45 -5.59 3.51
CA TYR A 146 3.32 -5.26 4.38
C TYR A 146 3.06 -3.75 4.39
N VAL A 147 1.80 -3.39 4.60
CA VAL A 147 1.27 -2.02 4.57
C VAL A 147 0.28 -1.85 5.73
N TRP A 148 -0.02 -0.63 6.16
CA TRP A 148 -1.11 -0.42 7.12
C TRP A 148 -2.46 -0.80 6.48
N ARG A 149 -3.38 -1.33 7.29
CA ARG A 149 -4.69 -1.80 6.80
C ARG A 149 -5.64 -0.65 6.51
N ASP A 150 -5.48 0.49 7.20
CA ASP A 150 -6.28 1.71 7.04
C ASP A 150 -7.81 1.49 7.09
N ALA A 151 -8.29 0.52 7.88
CA ALA A 151 -9.73 0.28 8.06
C ALA A 151 -10.43 1.44 8.80
N ILE A 152 -9.66 2.31 9.46
CA ILE A 152 -10.05 3.58 10.07
C ILE A 152 -8.78 4.48 10.08
N PRO A 153 -8.87 5.83 10.03
CA PRO A 153 -7.69 6.69 10.23
C PRO A 153 -6.94 6.34 11.53
N GLY A 154 -5.68 5.91 11.41
CA GLY A 154 -4.85 5.43 12.53
C GLY A 154 -4.76 3.89 12.67
N ASP A 155 -5.35 3.12 11.75
CA ASP A 155 -5.31 1.64 11.76
C ASP A 155 -3.96 1.07 11.29
N HIS A 156 -2.92 1.24 12.10
CA HIS A 156 -1.55 0.81 11.82
C HIS A 156 -1.32 -0.71 12.03
N VAL A 157 -2.33 -1.53 11.69
CA VAL A 157 -2.24 -3.00 11.67
C VAL A 157 -1.57 -3.41 10.35
N CYS A 158 -0.33 -3.89 10.43
CA CYS A 158 0.44 -4.27 9.25
C CYS A 158 -0.09 -5.56 8.60
N VAL A 159 -0.59 -5.44 7.37
CA VAL A 159 -1.20 -6.52 6.58
C VAL A 159 -0.62 -6.57 5.17
N ARG A 160 -0.88 -7.67 4.44
CA ARG A 160 -0.52 -7.74 3.01
C ARG A 160 -1.39 -6.76 2.20
N PRO A 161 -0.90 -6.15 1.10
CA PRO A 161 -1.62 -5.11 0.36
C PRO A 161 -3.07 -5.47 -0.03
N ALA A 162 -3.33 -6.69 -0.51
CA ALA A 162 -4.68 -7.17 -0.83
C ALA A 162 -5.69 -7.16 0.36
N ARG A 163 -5.21 -7.03 1.61
CA ARG A 163 -6.05 -6.87 2.82
C ARG A 163 -6.39 -5.41 3.12
N ARG A 164 -5.51 -4.46 2.78
CA ARG A 164 -5.81 -3.02 2.75
C ARG A 164 -6.92 -2.73 1.74
N SER A 165 -6.77 -3.21 0.51
CA SER A 165 -7.82 -3.12 -0.53
C SER A 165 -9.13 -3.79 -0.10
N LYS A 166 -9.06 -4.92 0.62
CA LYS A 166 -10.25 -5.60 1.14
C LYS A 166 -10.95 -4.82 2.26
N ALA A 167 -10.20 -4.25 3.21
CA ALA A 167 -10.74 -3.42 4.27
C ALA A 167 -11.36 -2.12 3.73
N ALA A 168 -10.71 -1.49 2.75
CA ALA A 168 -11.21 -0.32 2.06
C ALA A 168 -12.52 -0.60 1.28
N HIS A 169 -12.59 -1.73 0.57
CA HIS A 169 -13.83 -2.19 -0.08
C HIS A 169 -14.93 -2.53 0.93
N GLU A 170 -14.59 -3.12 2.08
CA GLU A 170 -15.54 -3.39 3.16
C GLU A 170 -16.11 -2.09 3.76
N ASN A 171 -15.27 -1.05 3.90
CA ASN A 171 -15.68 0.29 4.33
C ASN A 171 -16.60 0.96 3.30
N SER A 172 -16.24 0.95 2.01
CA SER A 172 -17.02 1.65 0.97
C SER A 172 -18.41 1.06 0.74
N ILE A 173 -18.64 -0.21 1.10
CA ILE A 173 -19.96 -0.86 1.04
C ILE A 173 -20.63 -1.06 2.40
N ALA A 174 -20.10 -0.50 3.49
CA ALA A 174 -20.54 -0.82 4.87
C ALA A 174 -22.08 -0.74 5.05
N GLY A 175 -22.70 0.35 4.56
CA GLY A 175 -24.16 0.56 4.62
C GLY A 175 -25.01 -0.42 3.80
N SER A 176 -24.42 -1.18 2.87
CA SER A 176 -25.17 -2.18 2.08
C SER A 176 -25.60 -3.40 2.91
N ARG A 177 -24.87 -3.71 4.00
CA ARG A 177 -25.01 -4.93 4.80
C ARG A 177 -25.68 -4.73 6.15
N VAL A 178 -26.00 -3.50 6.52
CA VAL A 178 -26.79 -3.20 7.73
C VAL A 178 -28.30 -3.29 7.44
N ASP A 179 -29.06 -3.62 8.48
CA ASP A 179 -30.51 -3.51 8.59
C ASP A 179 -30.84 -2.33 9.53
N PRO A 180 -31.32 -1.19 9.00
CA PRO A 180 -31.65 -0.02 9.80
C PRO A 180 -32.75 -0.24 10.86
N ALA A 181 -33.56 -1.30 10.73
CA ALA A 181 -34.64 -1.64 11.65
C ALA A 181 -34.27 -2.78 12.63
N GLY A 182 -33.02 -3.24 12.60
CA GLY A 182 -32.57 -4.41 13.37
C GLY A 182 -32.43 -4.17 14.88
N ALA A 183 -32.41 -5.27 15.63
CA ALA A 183 -32.49 -5.29 17.10
C ALA A 183 -31.34 -4.57 17.85
N TYR A 184 -30.25 -4.24 17.18
CA TYR A 184 -29.09 -3.52 17.74
C TYR A 184 -28.95 -2.10 17.17
N GLY A 185 -30.06 -1.52 16.67
CA GLY A 185 -30.10 -0.19 16.07
C GLY A 185 -29.65 -0.18 14.61
N PRO A 186 -29.38 1.01 14.02
CA PRO A 186 -29.31 1.20 12.57
C PRO A 186 -28.12 0.51 11.89
N ASN A 187 -27.14 0.05 12.68
CA ASN A 187 -25.96 -0.68 12.22
C ASN A 187 -26.04 -2.19 12.50
N THR A 188 -27.24 -2.72 12.79
CA THR A 188 -27.44 -4.18 12.93
C THR A 188 -27.04 -4.89 11.64
N CYS A 189 -26.24 -5.94 11.69
CA CYS A 189 -25.91 -6.69 10.46
C CYS A 189 -27.08 -7.55 9.98
N LYS A 190 -27.30 -7.56 8.65
CA LYS A 190 -28.25 -8.46 7.99
C LYS A 190 -27.90 -9.94 8.25
N PRO A 191 -28.89 -10.86 8.21
CA PRO A 191 -28.64 -12.30 8.35
C PRO A 191 -27.51 -12.81 7.45
N GLY A 192 -26.63 -13.64 8.02
CA GLY A 192 -25.41 -14.12 7.35
C GLY A 192 -24.18 -13.22 7.53
N TYR A 193 -24.35 -12.01 8.07
CA TYR A 193 -23.27 -11.08 8.39
C TYR A 193 -23.14 -10.85 9.91
N VAL A 194 -21.94 -10.45 10.33
CA VAL A 194 -21.57 -10.04 11.69
C VAL A 194 -20.72 -8.77 11.62
N TRP A 195 -20.62 -8.01 12.71
CA TRP A 195 -19.67 -6.90 12.79
C TRP A 195 -18.24 -7.40 12.60
N ARG A 196 -17.40 -6.61 11.92
CA ARG A 196 -16.05 -7.00 11.51
C ARG A 196 -15.05 -7.03 12.67
N GLU A 197 -15.29 -6.26 13.74
CA GLU A 197 -14.47 -6.24 14.96
C GLU A 197 -12.98 -5.91 14.70
N ALA A 198 -12.68 -5.12 13.64
CA ALA A 198 -11.31 -4.68 13.36
C ALA A 198 -10.77 -3.73 14.44
N TYR A 199 -11.64 -2.96 15.08
CA TYR A 199 -11.36 -2.05 16.17
C TYR A 199 -12.60 -1.88 17.06
N SER A 200 -12.45 -1.24 18.22
CA SER A 200 -13.58 -0.97 19.12
C SER A 200 -14.59 -0.02 18.47
N GLY A 201 -15.84 -0.46 18.32
CA GLY A 201 -16.88 0.30 17.59
C GLY A 201 -16.88 0.11 16.07
N ASP A 202 -16.16 -0.90 15.53
CA ASP A 202 -16.20 -1.24 14.10
C ASP A 202 -17.56 -1.84 13.68
N VAL A 203 -18.45 -0.97 13.20
CA VAL A 203 -19.81 -1.30 12.75
C VAL A 203 -19.88 -1.93 11.34
N VAL A 204 -18.75 -2.12 10.64
CA VAL A 204 -18.76 -2.65 9.28
C VAL A 204 -19.15 -4.14 9.29
N CYS A 205 -20.17 -4.51 8.51
CA CYS A 205 -20.67 -5.88 8.46
C CYS A 205 -19.92 -6.76 7.43
N VAL A 206 -19.47 -7.93 7.85
CA VAL A 206 -18.71 -8.93 7.05
C VAL A 206 -19.19 -10.35 7.36
N THR A 207 -18.70 -11.35 6.60
CA THR A 207 -19.03 -12.76 6.89
C THR A 207 -18.26 -13.26 8.12
N GLY A 208 -18.78 -14.28 8.82
CA GLY A 208 -18.13 -14.84 10.02
C GLY A 208 -16.66 -15.27 9.79
N ALA A 209 -16.36 -15.86 8.62
CA ALA A 209 -15.00 -16.22 8.24
C ALA A 209 -14.09 -15.00 8.00
N ARG A 210 -14.62 -13.87 7.53
CA ARG A 210 -13.86 -12.62 7.39
C ARG A 210 -13.59 -11.98 8.75
N ARG A 211 -14.55 -12.02 9.69
CA ARG A 211 -14.34 -11.57 11.07
C ARG A 211 -13.20 -12.33 11.74
N GLU A 212 -13.18 -13.66 11.62
CA GLU A 212 -12.06 -14.45 12.17
C GLU A 212 -10.72 -14.05 11.55
N GLN A 213 -10.67 -13.86 10.22
CA GLN A 213 -9.47 -13.37 9.57
C GLN A 213 -9.03 -11.96 10.03
N VAL A 214 -9.96 -11.09 10.39
CA VAL A 214 -9.66 -9.77 10.97
C VAL A 214 -9.09 -9.89 12.39
N ARG A 215 -9.53 -10.88 13.19
CA ARG A 215 -8.89 -11.21 14.47
C ARG A 215 -7.44 -11.69 14.27
N LEU A 216 -7.19 -12.51 13.24
CA LEU A 216 -5.83 -12.93 12.87
C LEU A 216 -4.97 -11.73 12.41
N GLU A 217 -5.51 -10.84 11.56
CA GLU A 217 -4.84 -9.60 11.15
C GLU A 217 -4.44 -8.73 12.35
N ASN A 218 -5.35 -8.54 13.32
CA ASN A 218 -5.07 -7.77 14.54
C ASN A 218 -4.03 -8.44 15.44
N ARG A 219 -4.04 -9.78 15.55
CA ARG A 219 -3.09 -10.56 16.36
C ARG A 219 -1.68 -10.57 15.75
N ASP A 220 -1.60 -10.75 14.43
CA ASP A 220 -0.34 -10.99 13.73
C ASP A 220 0.32 -9.68 13.26
N GLY A 221 -0.46 -8.61 13.09
CA GLY A 221 0.00 -7.28 12.66
C GLY A 221 1.24 -6.74 13.37
N PRO A 222 1.37 -6.83 14.71
CA PRO A 222 2.59 -6.44 15.42
C PRO A 222 3.84 -7.21 14.96
N SER A 223 3.72 -8.50 14.61
CA SER A 223 4.85 -9.31 14.11
C SER A 223 5.30 -8.91 12.69
N HIS A 224 4.44 -8.22 11.94
CA HIS A 224 4.75 -7.69 10.60
C HIS A 224 5.40 -6.29 10.63
N ARG A 225 5.62 -5.70 11.81
CA ARG A 225 6.37 -4.44 11.97
C ARG A 225 7.87 -4.67 11.90
N VAL A 226 8.62 -3.65 11.50
CA VAL A 226 10.09 -3.65 11.63
C VAL A 226 10.41 -3.67 13.12
N VAL A 227 11.25 -4.62 13.54
CA VAL A 227 11.79 -4.67 14.90
C VAL A 227 13.17 -4.03 14.84
N THR A 228 13.36 -3.01 15.65
CA THR A 228 14.65 -2.34 15.87
C THR A 228 15.59 -3.25 16.68
N PRO A 229 16.87 -3.41 16.29
CA PRO A 229 17.83 -4.26 17.00
C PRO A 229 18.30 -3.72 18.37
#